data_AF-A0A7W3FJP4-F1
#
_entry.id   AF-A0A7W3FJP4-F1
#
_cell.length_a   1.000
_cell.length_b   1.000
_cell.length_c   1.000
_cell.angle_alpha   90.00
_cell.angle_beta   90.00
_cell.angle_gamma   90.00
#
_symmetry.space_group_name_H-M   'P 1'
#
loop_
_entity.id
_entity.type
_entity.pdbx_description
1 polymer ?
#
loop_
_entity_poly.entity_id
_entity_poly.type
_entity_poly.pdbx_seq_one_letter_code
_entity_poly.pdbx_strand_id
1 'polypeptide(L)'
;MDNAPLKTAVDAVGGQSALARLLSTEQKVVRQGHVWAWLNRQHPVPAEHVLAIETATGVSRHELRPDVFGPAPKRRKPSSEVA
;
A
#
# COMPACT_ATOMS: atom_id res chain seq x y z
N MET A 1 -16.47 -0.15 8.83
CA MET A 1 -15.59 0.62 7.92
C MET A 1 -14.53 -0.34 7.43
N ASP A 2 -14.80 -1.01 6.32
CA ASP A 2 -13.84 -1.90 5.66
C ASP A 2 -12.77 -1.02 5.01
N ASN A 3 -11.85 -0.50 5.83
CA ASN A 3 -10.83 0.42 5.37
C ASN A 3 -9.74 -0.42 4.72
N ALA A 4 -9.96 -0.76 3.45
CA ALA A 4 -9.00 -1.47 2.62
C ALA A 4 -7.61 -0.81 2.76
N PRO A 5 -6.52 -1.56 2.95
CA PRO A 5 -5.18 -1.00 3.18
C PRO A 5 -4.77 0.06 2.14
N LEU A 6 -5.16 -0.14 0.87
CA LEU A 6 -4.93 0.81 -0.19
C LEU A 6 -5.70 2.13 0.00
N LYS A 7 -6.92 2.09 0.54
CA LYS A 7 -7.70 3.29 0.85
C LYS A 7 -7.02 4.11 1.95
N THR A 8 -6.53 3.45 3.00
CA THR A 8 -5.74 4.10 4.05
C THR A 8 -4.50 4.79 3.47
N ALA A 9 -3.78 4.12 2.57
CA ALA A 9 -2.64 4.71 1.88
C ALA A 9 -3.03 5.94 1.04
N VAL A 10 -4.14 5.87 0.32
CA VAL A 10 -4.69 6.99 -0.46
C VAL A 10 -5.02 8.18 0.43
N ASP A 11 -5.69 7.94 1.55
CA ASP A 11 -6.08 8.99 2.50
C ASP A 11 -4.82 9.62 3.15
N ALA A 12 -3.80 8.82 3.48
CA ALA A 12 -2.55 9.29 4.07
C ALA A 12 -1.75 10.25 3.18
N VAL A 13 -1.78 10.06 1.86
CA VAL A 13 -1.08 10.95 0.90
C VAL A 13 -1.93 12.13 0.41
N GLY A 14 -3.19 12.25 0.88
CA GLY A 14 -4.08 13.34 0.48
C GLY A 14 -4.89 13.07 -0.80
N GLY A 15 -5.12 11.80 -1.15
CA GLY A 15 -6.08 11.39 -2.17
C GLY A 15 -5.48 10.69 -3.39
N GLN A 16 -6.37 10.22 -4.27
CA GLN A 16 -6.01 9.34 -5.39
C GLN A 16 -5.05 10.00 -6.40
N SER A 17 -5.24 11.30 -6.67
CA SER A 17 -4.35 12.07 -7.55
C SER A 17 -2.96 12.26 -6.96
N ALA A 18 -2.86 12.45 -5.65
CA ALA A 18 -1.57 12.57 -4.96
C ALA A 18 -0.82 11.23 -5.00
N LEU A 19 -1.53 10.13 -4.71
CA LEU A 19 -0.95 8.78 -4.82
C LEU A 19 -0.48 8.48 -6.24
N ALA A 20 -1.28 8.81 -7.25
CA ALA A 20 -0.92 8.58 -8.65
C ALA A 20 0.36 9.34 -9.06
N ARG A 21 0.53 10.59 -8.61
CA ARG A 21 1.74 11.37 -8.87
C ARG A 21 2.95 10.77 -8.16
N LEU A 22 2.79 10.32 -6.92
CA LEU A 22 3.84 9.70 -6.14
C LEU A 22 4.35 8.40 -6.77
N LEU A 23 3.44 7.59 -7.34
CA LEU A 23 3.77 6.32 -7.95
C LEU A 23 4.20 6.42 -9.42
N SER A 24 4.03 7.59 -10.03
CA SER A 24 4.43 7.81 -11.42
C SER A 24 5.95 7.91 -11.52
N THR A 25 6.52 7.16 -12.46
CA THR A 25 7.93 7.23 -12.84
C THR A 25 8.04 7.63 -14.31
N GLU A 26 9.25 7.99 -14.77
CA GLU A 26 9.50 8.31 -16.19
C GLU A 26 9.13 7.14 -17.12
N GLN A 27 9.31 5.91 -16.64
CA GLN A 27 9.01 4.70 -17.40
C GLN A 27 7.54 4.29 -17.29
N LYS A 28 6.85 4.67 -16.20
CA LYS A 28 5.48 4.22 -15.93
C LYS A 28 4.63 5.32 -15.32
N VAL A 29 3.71 5.85 -16.13
CA VAL A 29 2.78 6.89 -15.71
C VAL A 29 1.57 6.27 -15.02
N VAL A 30 1.38 6.60 -13.73
CA VAL A 30 0.20 6.23 -12.96
C VAL A 30 -0.77 7.41 -12.96
N ARG A 31 -2.00 7.19 -13.39
CA ARG A 31 -3.06 8.21 -13.37
C ARG A 31 -4.03 7.94 -12.23
N GLN A 32 -4.75 8.98 -11.79
CA GLN A 32 -5.78 8.86 -10.75
C GLN A 32 -6.81 7.76 -11.09
N GLY A 33 -7.18 7.60 -12.36
CA GLY A 33 -8.07 6.52 -12.81
C GLY A 33 -7.53 5.10 -12.56
N HIS A 34 -6.20 4.90 -12.57
CA HIS A 34 -5.60 3.61 -12.17
C HIS A 34 -5.81 3.37 -10.68
N VAL A 35 -5.58 4.39 -9.85
CA VAL A 35 -5.81 4.29 -8.39
C VAL A 35 -7.29 4.02 -8.09
N TRP A 36 -8.21 4.70 -8.79
CA TRP A 36 -9.63 4.41 -8.67
C TRP A 36 -9.95 2.96 -9.04
N ALA A 37 -9.37 2.43 -10.12
CA ALA A 37 -9.56 1.05 -10.53
C ALA A 37 -9.05 0.07 -9.46
N TRP A 38 -7.90 0.33 -8.83
CA TRP A 38 -7.37 -0.51 -7.75
C TRP A 38 -8.24 -0.51 -6.49
N LEU A 39 -8.96 0.59 -6.23
CA LEU A 39 -9.87 0.71 -5.07
C LEU A 39 -11.24 0.08 -5.33
N ASN A 40 -11.75 0.17 -6.56
CA ASN A 40 -13.16 -0.16 -6.86
C ASN A 40 -13.32 -1.44 -7.68
N ARG A 41 -12.24 -1.98 -8.25
CA ARG A 41 -12.27 -3.22 -9.02
C ARG A 41 -11.52 -4.33 -8.29
N GLN A 42 -11.76 -5.57 -8.69
CA GLN A 42 -11.03 -6.75 -8.21
C GLN A 42 -9.59 -6.84 -8.74
N HIS A 43 -9.02 -5.73 -9.21
CA HIS A 43 -7.64 -5.65 -9.70
C HIS A 43 -6.78 -4.99 -8.63
N PRO A 44 -5.97 -5.76 -7.88
CA PRO A 44 -5.15 -5.19 -6.82
C PRO A 44 -4.02 -4.32 -7.40
N VAL A 45 -3.44 -3.48 -6.55
CA VAL A 45 -2.30 -2.63 -6.93
C VAL A 45 -1.13 -3.50 -7.43
N PRO A 46 -0.45 -3.12 -8.54
CA PRO A 46 0.74 -3.84 -9.00
C PRO A 46 1.84 -3.88 -7.94
N ALA A 47 2.52 -5.03 -7.81
CA ALA A 47 3.53 -5.26 -6.79
C ALA A 47 4.70 -4.25 -6.83
N GLU A 48 5.04 -3.76 -8.03
CA GLU A 48 6.08 -2.74 -8.24
C GLU A 48 5.79 -1.42 -7.51
N HIS A 49 4.51 -1.08 -7.32
CA HIS A 49 4.10 0.15 -6.65
C HIS A 49 3.96 -0.03 -5.13
N VAL A 50 3.86 -1.27 -4.64
CA VAL A 50 3.60 -1.55 -3.22
C VAL A 50 4.71 -1.01 -2.33
N LEU A 51 5.98 -1.16 -2.72
CA LEU A 51 7.10 -0.65 -1.93
C LEU A 51 7.13 0.88 -1.85
N ALA A 52 6.76 1.54 -2.95
CA ALA A 52 6.64 2.99 -2.98
C ALA A 52 5.48 3.47 -2.09
N ILE A 53 4.35 2.76 -2.09
CA ILE A 53 3.22 3.03 -1.19
C ILE A 53 3.63 2.84 0.27
N GLU A 54 4.27 1.72 0.61
CA GLU A 54 4.72 1.42 1.97
C GLU A 54 5.68 2.51 2.48
N THR A 55 6.62 2.94 1.65
CA THR A 55 7.59 3.99 1.99
C THR A 55 6.91 5.35 2.21
N ALA A 56 5.92 5.69 1.38
CA ALA A 56 5.24 6.98 1.46
C ALA A 56 4.16 7.06 2.55
N THR A 57 3.54 5.94 2.89
CA THR A 57 2.33 5.91 3.73
C THR A 57 2.49 5.14 5.03
N GLY A 58 3.52 4.28 5.13
CA GLY A 58 3.71 3.37 6.25
C GLY A 58 2.75 2.17 6.25
N VAL A 59 1.86 2.03 5.26
CA VAL A 59 0.97 0.86 5.14
C VAL A 59 1.78 -0.35 4.71
N SER A 60 1.64 -1.46 5.44
CA SER A 60 2.48 -2.62 5.19
C SER A 60 2.20 -3.27 3.83
N ARG A 61 3.27 -3.64 3.11
CA ARG A 61 3.16 -4.40 1.85
C ARG A 61 2.42 -5.73 1.98
N HIS A 62 2.49 -6.34 3.17
CA HIS A 62 1.79 -7.59 3.48
C HIS A 62 0.27 -7.40 3.59
N GLU A 63 -0.18 -6.18 3.90
CA GLU A 63 -1.61 -5.82 3.92
C GLU A 63 -2.09 -5.42 2.52
N LEU A 64 -1.23 -4.75 1.74
CA LEU A 64 -1.56 -4.31 0.37
C LEU A 64 -1.63 -5.48 -0.62
N ARG A 65 -0.68 -6.43 -0.53
CA ARG A 65 -0.56 -7.60 -1.42
C ARG A 65 -0.12 -8.85 -0.63
N PRO A 66 -1.00 -9.42 0.22
CA PRO A 66 -0.70 -10.67 0.93
C PRO A 66 -0.45 -11.85 -0.02
N ASP A 67 -0.99 -11.81 -1.24
CA ASP A 67 -0.78 -12.81 -2.29
C ASP A 67 0.65 -12.80 -2.84
N VAL A 68 1.36 -11.66 -2.77
CA VAL A 68 2.75 -11.53 -3.25
C VAL A 68 3.75 -11.61 -2.10
N PHE A 69 3.48 -10.89 -1.01
CA PHE A 69 4.43 -10.76 0.11
C PHE A 69 4.16 -11.76 1.25
N GLY A 70 3.11 -12.57 1.13
CA GLY A 70 2.71 -13.49 2.19
C GLY A 70 2.13 -12.78 3.42
N PRO A 71 1.81 -13.55 4.48
CA PRO A 71 1.27 -13.00 5.72
C PRO A 71 2.29 -12.07 6.38
N ALA A 72 1.79 -10.99 7.00
CA ALA A 72 2.64 -10.08 7.76
C ALA A 72 3.43 -10.86 8.82
N PRO A 73 4.75 -10.59 8.97
CA PRO A 73 5.53 -11.26 10.00
C PRO A 73 4.88 -10.96 11.35
N LYS A 74 4.52 -12.01 12.10
CA LYS A 74 4.08 -11.85 13.49
C LYS A 74 5.21 -11.16 14.22
N ARG A 75 5.04 -9.87 14.50
CA ARG A 75 6.00 -9.05 15.24
C ARG A 75 6.22 -9.77 16.56
N ARG A 76 7.30 -10.55 16.66
CA ARG A 76 7.78 -11.07 17.94
C ARG A 76 8.06 -9.81 18.74
N LYS A 77 7.18 -9.49 19.71
CA LYS A 77 7.57 -8.55 20.75
C LYS A 77 8.92 -9.07 21.26
N PRO A 78 9.98 -8.24 21.36
CA PRO A 78 11.13 -8.66 22.13
C PRO A 78 10.55 -9.05 23.49
N SER A 79 10.72 -10.33 23.83
CA SER A 79 10.44 -10.79 25.18
C SER A 79 11.37 -9.95 26.02
N SER A 80 10.83 -8.90 26.63
CA SER A 80 11.52 -8.15 27.65
C SER A 80 11.75 -9.14 28.77
N GLU A 81 12.98 -9.64 28.81
CA GLU A 81 13.75 -9.82 30.01
C GLU A 81 13.21 -8.94 31.15
N VAL A 82 12.78 -9.59 32.23
CA VAL A 82 12.69 -9.00 33.56
C VAL A 82 13.37 -9.99 34.51
N ALA A 83 14.58 -9.60 34.93
CA ALA A 83 15.36 -9.96 36.11
C ALA A 83 15.61 -11.46 36.42
#